data_AF-A0A6N2RS02-F1
#
_entry.id   AF-A0A6N2RS02-F1
#
_cell.length_a   1.000
_cell.length_b   1.000
_cell.length_c   1.000
_cell.angle_alpha   90.00
_cell.angle_beta   90.00
_cell.angle_gamma   90.00
#
_symmetry.space_group_name_H-M   'P 1'
#
loop_
_entity.id
_entity.type
_entity.pdbx_description
1 polymer ?
#
loop_
_entity_poly.entity_id
_entity_poly.type
_entity_poly.pdbx_seq_one_letter_code
_entity_poly.pdbx_strand_id
1 'polypeptide(L)'
;MEWEFFYRQLKAGKNIDETCFYFSDDEDEREHILGYLPQFEKPYWIGYCDVEDGCEFATAKELVEACVFNGKSLEERWDKVIIYSIEGIDLQDWLEVCEHCY
;
A
#
# COMPACT_ATOMS: atom_id res chain seq x y z
N MET A 1 3.57 10.97 -2.20
CA MET A 1 2.19 10.93 -2.74
C MET A 1 1.24 11.41 -1.66
N GLU A 2 0.19 12.17 -2.00
CA GLU A 2 -0.80 12.62 -1.00
C GLU A 2 -1.69 11.47 -0.53
N TRP A 3 -2.04 11.47 0.77
CA TRP A 3 -2.85 10.42 1.42
C TRP A 3 -4.17 10.18 0.70
N GLU A 4 -4.95 11.26 0.52
CA GLU A 4 -6.29 11.18 -0.07
C GLU A 4 -6.27 10.63 -1.50
N PHE A 5 -5.21 10.96 -2.26
CA PHE A 5 -5.06 10.47 -3.63
C PHE A 5 -4.77 8.95 -3.64
N PHE A 6 -3.82 8.51 -2.81
CA PHE A 6 -3.49 7.10 -2.65
C PHE A 6 -4.69 6.28 -2.16
N TYR A 7 -5.30 6.72 -1.06
CA TYR A 7 -6.39 5.98 -0.42
C TYR A 7 -7.61 5.85 -1.33
N ARG A 8 -7.84 6.83 -2.21
CA ARG A 8 -8.87 6.74 -3.25
C ARG A 8 -8.55 5.68 -4.30
N GLN A 9 -7.30 5.58 -4.77
CA GLN A 9 -6.91 4.51 -5.71
C GLN A 9 -7.07 3.14 -5.06
N LEU A 10 -6.60 3.01 -3.82
CA LEU A 10 -6.73 1.77 -3.05
C LEU A 10 -8.18 1.35 -2.89
N LYS A 11 -9.06 2.27 -2.46
CA LYS A 11 -10.51 2.01 -2.36
C LYS A 11 -11.16 1.61 -3.68
N ALA A 12 -10.70 2.18 -4.79
CA ALA A 12 -11.21 1.85 -6.11
C ALA A 12 -10.64 0.53 -6.65
N GLY A 13 -9.55 0.02 -6.07
CA GLY A 13 -8.83 -1.15 -6.56
C GLY A 13 -8.29 -0.95 -7.98
N LYS A 14 -7.90 0.29 -8.32
CA LYS A 14 -7.54 0.66 -9.70
C LYS A 14 -6.04 0.82 -9.82
N ASN A 15 -5.41 -0.03 -10.65
CA ASN A 15 -3.97 -0.03 -10.92
C ASN A 15 -3.14 -0.02 -9.62
N ILE A 16 -3.48 -0.90 -8.67
CA ILE A 16 -2.83 -0.96 -7.36
C ILE A 16 -2.63 -2.41 -6.88
N ASP A 17 -2.46 -3.33 -7.84
CA ASP A 17 -2.31 -4.77 -7.60
C ASP A 17 -1.13 -5.06 -6.66
N GLU A 18 -0.05 -4.29 -6.79
CA GLU A 18 1.13 -4.28 -5.91
C GLU A 18 1.70 -2.86 -5.81
N THR A 19 1.93 -2.39 -4.58
CA THR A 19 2.57 -1.13 -4.21
C THR A 19 3.77 -1.45 -3.33
N CYS A 20 4.97 -1.09 -3.76
CA CYS A 20 6.20 -1.22 -2.99
C CYS A 20 6.58 0.11 -2.34
N PHE A 21 6.87 0.08 -1.05
CA PHE A 21 7.25 1.24 -0.28
C PHE A 21 8.18 0.89 0.87
N TYR A 22 8.79 1.90 1.45
CA TYR A 22 9.49 1.79 2.73
C TYR A 22 9.13 2.99 3.60
N PHE A 23 9.48 2.94 4.88
CA PHE A 23 9.36 4.09 5.76
C PHE A 23 10.70 4.83 5.84
N SER A 24 10.67 6.13 5.60
CA SER A 24 11.85 7.02 5.64
C SER A 24 12.51 7.13 7.02
N ASP A 25 11.85 6.68 8.09
CA ASP A 25 12.38 6.64 9.45
C ASP A 25 12.88 5.24 9.88
N ASP A 26 12.83 4.25 9.00
CA ASP A 26 13.41 2.93 9.23
C ASP A 26 14.89 2.93 8.77
N GLU A 27 15.81 2.53 9.66
CA GLU A 27 17.27 2.59 9.39
C GLU A 27 17.71 1.74 8.18
N ASP A 28 17.02 0.63 7.94
CA ASP A 28 17.34 -0.32 6.86
C ASP A 28 16.52 -0.09 5.57
N GLU A 29 15.66 0.94 5.53
CA GLU A 29 14.71 1.19 4.42
C GLU A 29 13.97 -0.09 4.00
N ARG A 30 13.53 -0.87 5.00
CA ARG A 30 12.94 -2.18 4.77
C ARG A 30 11.72 -2.06 3.85
N GLU A 31 11.73 -2.87 2.79
CA GLU A 31 10.63 -2.95 1.85
C GLU A 31 9.37 -3.53 2.50
N HIS A 32 8.25 -2.90 2.17
CA HIS A 32 6.90 -3.34 2.45
C HIS A 32 6.10 -3.35 1.16
N ILE A 33 5.15 -4.28 1.09
CA ILE A 33 4.28 -4.42 -0.07
C ILE A 33 2.81 -4.47 0.36
N LEU A 34 1.94 -3.87 -0.42
CA LEU A 34 0.50 -3.98 -0.26
C LEU A 34 -0.18 -3.95 -1.62
N GLY A 35 -1.43 -4.37 -1.69
CA GLY A 35 -2.17 -4.23 -2.94
C GLY A 35 -3.61 -4.69 -2.88
N TYR A 36 -4.19 -4.83 -4.07
CA TYR A 36 -5.57 -5.23 -4.27
C TYR A 36 -5.70 -6.27 -5.38
N LEU A 37 -6.27 -7.44 -5.08
CA LEU A 37 -6.48 -8.54 -6.02
C LEU A 37 -7.95 -9.00 -5.98
N PRO A 38 -8.82 -8.54 -6.89
CA PRO A 38 -10.27 -8.72 -6.81
C PRO A 38 -10.75 -10.17 -6.92
N GLN A 39 -9.88 -11.09 -7.35
CA GLN A 39 -10.19 -12.51 -7.49
C GLN A 39 -10.27 -13.27 -6.16
N PHE A 40 -9.85 -12.67 -5.04
CA PHE A 40 -9.87 -13.29 -3.71
C PHE A 40 -11.03 -12.80 -2.83
N GLU A 41 -11.43 -13.61 -1.84
CA GLU A 41 -12.47 -13.25 -0.86
C GLU A 41 -12.07 -12.03 -0.02
N LYS A 42 -10.78 -11.95 0.32
CA LYS A 42 -10.15 -10.80 0.98
C LYS A 42 -9.17 -10.17 -0.01
N PRO A 43 -9.62 -9.21 -0.82
CA PRO A 43 -8.84 -8.76 -1.97
C PRO A 43 -7.71 -7.81 -1.57
N TYR A 44 -7.74 -7.23 -0.37
CA TYR A 44 -6.72 -6.31 0.11
C TYR A 44 -5.65 -7.07 0.87
N TRP A 45 -4.38 -6.81 0.61
CA TRP A 45 -3.30 -7.58 1.22
C TRP A 45 -2.10 -6.71 1.58
N ILE A 46 -1.33 -7.15 2.59
CA ILE A 46 -0.05 -6.56 3.00
C ILE A 46 0.96 -7.70 3.15
N GLY A 47 2.16 -7.52 2.60
CA GLY A 47 3.32 -8.38 2.80
C GLY A 47 4.48 -7.64 3.48
N TYR A 48 5.46 -8.43 3.95
CA TYR A 48 6.64 -7.95 4.68
C TYR A 48 6.33 -7.06 5.90
N CYS A 49 5.23 -7.33 6.60
CA CYS A 49 4.80 -6.63 7.81
C CYS A 49 5.18 -7.40 9.09
N ASP A 50 4.63 -6.99 10.23
CA ASP A 50 4.86 -7.63 11.55
C ASP A 50 4.31 -9.06 11.63
N VAL A 51 3.42 -9.46 10.71
CA VAL A 51 2.74 -10.76 10.70
C VAL A 51 3.47 -11.72 9.74
N GLU A 52 3.81 -12.91 10.24
CA GLU A 52 4.37 -13.99 9.43
C GLU A 52 3.39 -14.35 8.30
N ASP A 53 3.90 -14.47 7.07
CA ASP A 53 3.13 -14.65 5.82
C ASP A 53 2.22 -13.47 5.38
N GLY A 54 2.23 -12.34 6.11
CA GLY A 54 1.46 -11.15 5.75
C GLY A 54 0.02 -11.13 6.27
N CYS A 55 -0.80 -10.25 5.72
CA CYS A 55 -2.19 -10.05 6.14
C CYS A 55 -3.12 -9.86 4.94
N GLU A 56 -4.37 -10.29 5.09
CA GLU A 56 -5.45 -10.12 4.10
C GLU A 56 -6.69 -9.49 4.75
N PHE A 57 -7.35 -8.60 4.02
CA PHE A 57 -8.47 -7.78 4.49
C PHE A 57 -9.61 -7.75 3.48
N ALA A 58 -10.84 -7.58 3.97
CA ALA A 58 -12.01 -7.47 3.12
C ALA A 58 -12.19 -6.05 2.57
N THR A 59 -11.66 -5.04 3.27
CA THR A 59 -11.81 -3.63 2.88
C THR A 59 -10.49 -2.84 2.92
N ALA A 60 -10.39 -1.82 2.08
CA ALA A 60 -9.26 -0.87 2.10
C ALA A 60 -9.09 -0.19 3.47
N LYS A 61 -10.21 0.05 4.19
CA LYS A 61 -10.19 0.66 5.52
C LYS A 61 -9.47 -0.23 6.53
N GLU A 62 -9.81 -1.52 6.56
CA GLU A 62 -9.15 -2.49 7.44
C GLU A 62 -7.65 -2.57 7.14
N LEU A 63 -7.25 -2.55 5.86
CA LEU A 63 -5.84 -2.56 5.48
C LEU A 63 -5.09 -1.36 6.05
N VAL A 64 -5.60 -0.14 5.85
CA VAL A 64 -4.86 1.07 6.25
C VAL A 64 -4.86 1.33 7.76
N GLU A 65 -5.87 0.83 8.49
CA GLU A 65 -5.98 0.94 9.95
C GLU A 65 -5.27 -0.23 10.68
N ALA A 66 -4.83 -1.27 9.98
CA ALA A 66 -4.17 -2.43 10.59
C ALA A 66 -2.80 -2.05 11.18
N CYS A 67 -2.64 -2.29 12.49
CA CYS A 67 -1.40 -2.01 13.22
C CYS A 67 -0.32 -3.08 12.98
N VAL A 68 0.21 -3.14 11.76
CA VAL A 68 1.13 -4.19 11.28
C VAL A 68 2.52 -3.67 10.89
N PHE A 69 2.83 -2.41 11.20
CA PHE A 69 4.15 -1.81 10.96
C PHE A 69 4.76 -1.35 12.29
N ASN A 70 5.49 -2.23 12.96
CA ASN A 70 5.98 -2.06 14.34
C ASN A 70 4.85 -1.64 15.31
N GLY A 71 3.69 -2.28 15.18
CA GLY A 71 2.50 -2.01 16.00
C GLY A 71 1.76 -0.70 15.66
N LYS A 72 2.09 -0.04 14.54
CA LYS A 72 1.38 1.13 14.00
C LYS A 72 0.72 0.84 12.67
N SER A 73 -0.28 1.62 12.31
CA SER A 73 -0.98 1.51 11.03
C SER A 73 -0.28 2.27 9.90
N LEU A 74 -0.69 1.99 8.65
CA LEU A 74 -0.22 2.75 7.49
C LEU A 74 -0.69 4.21 7.57
N GLU A 75 -1.93 4.44 8.03
CA GLU A 75 -2.49 5.78 8.21
C GLU A 75 -1.69 6.59 9.24
N GLU A 76 -1.31 5.98 10.37
CA GLU A 76 -0.52 6.64 11.42
C GLU A 76 0.90 7.01 10.97
N ARG A 77 1.46 6.25 10.02
CA ARG A 77 2.84 6.44 9.53
C ARG A 77 2.89 7.05 8.13
N TRP A 78 1.78 7.53 7.58
CA TRP A 78 1.73 7.95 6.18
C TRP A 78 2.74 9.05 5.83
N ASP A 79 3.01 9.97 6.76
CA ASP A 79 3.99 11.03 6.58
C ASP A 79 5.44 10.53 6.42
N LYS A 80 5.68 9.24 6.69
CA LYS A 80 6.97 8.56 6.52
C LYS A 80 7.03 7.65 5.30
N VAL A 81 5.90 7.37 4.65
CA VAL A 81 5.81 6.41 3.55
C VAL A 81 6.48 6.97 2.29
N ILE A 82 7.43 6.21 1.76
CA ILE A 82 8.06 6.46 0.45
C ILE A 82 7.67 5.32 -0.49
N ILE A 83 6.68 5.58 -1.35
CA ILE A 83 6.33 4.68 -2.45
C ILE A 83 7.33 4.90 -3.58
N TYR A 84 7.88 3.82 -4.13
CA TYR A 84 8.79 3.89 -5.27
C TYR A 84 8.33 3.08 -6.49
N SER A 85 7.40 2.13 -6.31
CA SER A 85 6.87 1.31 -7.39
C SER A 85 5.40 0.95 -7.15
N ILE A 86 4.59 0.97 -8.21
CA ILE A 86 3.22 0.45 -8.24
C ILE A 86 3.03 -0.29 -9.57
N GLU A 87 2.35 -1.44 -9.60
CA GLU A 87 2.15 -2.25 -10.82
C GLU A 87 3.47 -2.72 -11.48
N GLY A 88 4.55 -2.83 -10.68
CA GLY A 88 5.87 -3.21 -11.17
C GLY A 88 6.58 -2.15 -12.03
N ILE A 89 6.06 -0.91 -12.08
CA ILE A 89 6.69 0.25 -12.71
C ILE A 89 7.01 1.32 -11.68
N ASP A 90 7.95 2.21 -12.00
CA ASP A 90 8.31 3.28 -11.08
C ASP A 90 7.13 4.23 -10.82
N LEU A 91 7.14 4.87 -9.66
CA LEU A 91 6.03 5.71 -9.24
C LEU A 91 5.73 6.87 -10.23
N GLN A 92 6.75 7.45 -10.86
CA GLN A 92 6.57 8.57 -11.77
C GLN A 92 5.90 8.08 -13.07
N ASP A 93 6.36 6.97 -13.63
CA ASP A 93 5.76 6.33 -14.78
C ASP A 93 4.30 5.95 -14.49
N TRP A 94 4.02 5.35 -13.32
CA TRP A 94 2.66 5.01 -12.91
C TRP A 94 1.74 6.24 -12.84
N LEU A 95 2.24 7.37 -12.33
CA LEU A 95 1.47 8.62 -12.29
C LEU A 95 1.14 9.16 -13.69
N GLU A 96 2.02 8.94 -14.68
CA GLU A 96 1.88 9.45 -16.04
C GLU A 96 1.05 8.55 -16.96
N VAL A 97 1.19 7.22 -16.83
CA VAL A 97 0.65 6.27 -17.81
C VAL A 97 -0.62 5.54 -17.35
N CYS A 98 -0.84 5.41 -16.04
CA CYS A 98 -2.00 4.70 -15.51
C CYS A 98 -3.22 5.63 -15.37
N GLU A 99 -4.41 5.05 -15.47
CA GLU A 99 -5.66 5.78 -15.27
C GLU A 99 -5.98 5.88 -13.77
N HIS A 100 -6.23 7.10 -13.28
CA HIS A 100 -6.48 7.37 -11.86
C HIS A 100 -7.94 7.72 -11.58
N CYS A 101 -8.37 7.53 -10.34
CA CYS A 101 -9.63 8.03 -9.78
C CYS A 101 -9.41 9.45 -9.23
N TYR A 102 -10.15 10.44 -9.75
CA TYR A 102 -10.10 11.84 -9.32
C TYR A 102 -11.35 12.27 -8.54
#